data_AF-A0A257HL89-F1
#
_entry.id   AF-A0A257HL89-F1
#
_cell.length_a   1.000
_cell.length_b   1.000
_cell.length_c   1.000
_cell.angle_alpha   90.00
_cell.angle_beta   90.00
_cell.angle_gamma   90.00
#
_symmetry.space_group_name_H-M   'P 1'
#
loop_
_entity.id
_entity.type
_entity.pdbx_description
1 polymer ?
#
loop_
_entity_poly.entity_id
_entity_poly.type
_entity_poly.pdbx_seq_one_letter_code
_entity_poly.pdbx_strand_id
1 'polypeptide(L)'
;MADKKPPQIRSWEWTDGGPYNRYEAYVDFEAKEIGWVWFGPKDMGGAGTQTYEEFFEKGPMDPDAPPYVLSAVTDAVLATGYRPEAPPAPPSPPPEETLSSTKPRAAGLARPDMMPLRQATDLSDSMTILIGLGVIAASVGFAWLASTIDPVLARYGSLFGSVLLGFAASFRFGRGLLVPAGFFGMAAAIAFLLPYERGREVARGTARHIENAGEIPRAPEATRFTLTNPRVLKGLNGQHEVKSYRNFGSGPREQITVYHVIPLVSPDWQKDQPIPAWISCTTTPGFDCLSRNPSLQGFVRVRESDRAGYLNAIRAAQARYSLKSLPDSAILVANSDPEDAPANAFRLAMLLPTGIAAGWLALSLGYILWRRRQARTKSP
;
A
#
# COMPACT_ATOMS: atom_id res chain seq x y z
N MET A 1 37.79 -8.77 10.89
CA MET A 1 36.69 -8.82 9.91
C MET A 1 36.99 -7.77 8.87
N ALA A 2 37.35 -8.17 7.65
CA ALA A 2 37.68 -7.23 6.59
C ALA A 2 36.41 -6.53 6.10
N ASP A 3 36.45 -5.20 5.98
CA ASP A 3 35.44 -4.37 5.33
C ASP A 3 35.19 -4.89 3.91
N LYS A 4 34.12 -5.67 3.72
CA LYS A 4 33.58 -5.92 2.38
C LYS A 4 32.93 -4.62 1.92
N LYS A 5 33.60 -3.89 1.03
CA LYS A 5 32.97 -2.80 0.27
C LYS A 5 31.65 -3.33 -0.31
N PRO A 6 30.54 -2.58 -0.19
CA PRO A 6 29.27 -2.98 -0.80
C PRO A 6 29.49 -3.21 -2.30
N PRO A 7 28.80 -4.20 -2.90
CA PRO A 7 28.93 -4.50 -4.32
C PRO A 7 28.64 -3.23 -5.14
N GLN A 8 29.50 -2.97 -6.13
CA GLN A 8 29.34 -1.81 -7.02
C GLN A 8 28.16 -2.06 -7.95
N ILE A 9 26.96 -1.61 -7.60
CA ILE A 9 25.85 -1.62 -8.55
C ILE A 9 26.15 -0.58 -9.62
N ARG A 10 26.10 -0.97 -10.90
CA ARG A 10 26.08 -0.03 -12.02
C ARG A 10 24.66 0.04 -12.55
N SER A 11 24.12 1.25 -12.68
CA SER A 11 22.78 1.49 -13.22
C SER A 11 22.81 2.47 -14.40
N TRP A 12 21.83 2.31 -15.28
CA TRP A 12 21.59 3.13 -16.44
C TRP A 12 20.11 3.45 -16.52
N GLU A 13 19.79 4.70 -16.79
CA GLU A 13 18.41 5.18 -16.86
C GLU A 13 18.11 5.76 -18.23
N TRP A 14 16.88 5.56 -18.71
CA TRP A 14 16.40 6.15 -19.96
C TRP A 14 14.91 6.50 -19.89
N THR A 15 14.45 7.20 -20.91
CA THR A 15 13.03 7.56 -21.11
C THR A 15 12.63 7.22 -22.54
N ASP A 16 11.36 6.94 -22.80
CA ASP A 16 10.83 6.73 -24.16
C ASP A 16 10.52 8.04 -24.92
N GLY A 17 10.93 9.18 -24.37
CA GLY A 17 10.62 10.52 -24.89
C GLY A 17 9.30 11.10 -24.36
N GLY A 18 8.51 10.32 -23.62
CA GLY A 18 7.35 10.81 -22.88
C GLY A 18 7.72 11.44 -21.52
N PRO A 19 6.92 12.37 -20.99
CA PRO A 19 7.22 13.06 -19.73
C PRO A 19 7.03 12.19 -18.47
N TYR A 20 6.50 10.97 -18.61
CA TYR A 20 6.07 10.14 -17.48
C TYR A 20 6.67 8.74 -17.44
N ASN A 21 7.36 8.30 -18.49
CA ASN A 21 7.97 6.98 -18.54
C ASN A 21 9.48 7.10 -18.37
N ARG A 22 9.99 6.48 -17.31
CA ARG A 22 11.41 6.31 -17.01
C ARG A 22 11.67 4.83 -16.86
N TYR A 23 12.86 4.41 -17.23
CA TYR A 23 13.27 3.02 -17.21
C TYR A 23 14.67 2.96 -16.62
N GLU A 24 14.97 1.87 -15.92
CA GLU A 24 16.28 1.65 -15.32
C GLU A 24 16.71 0.19 -15.52
N ALA A 25 17.98 0.01 -15.86
CA ALA A 25 18.65 -1.28 -15.86
C ALA A 25 19.81 -1.19 -14.88
N TYR A 26 20.01 -2.21 -14.06
CA TYR A 26 21.18 -2.30 -13.20
C TYR A 26 21.76 -3.71 -13.19
N VAL A 27 23.07 -3.81 -13.00
CA VAL A 27 23.77 -5.09 -12.92
C VAL A 27 24.15 -5.38 -11.46
N ASP A 28 23.66 -6.49 -10.94
CA ASP A 28 24.06 -7.05 -9.65
C ASP A 28 25.16 -8.09 -9.87
N PHE A 29 26.40 -7.68 -9.60
CA PHE A 29 27.58 -8.52 -9.79
C PHE A 29 27.65 -9.72 -8.84
N GLU A 30 27.03 -9.64 -7.66
CA GLU A 30 27.04 -10.73 -6.67
C GLU A 30 25.99 -11.78 -7.03
N ALA A 31 24.78 -11.34 -7.39
CA ALA A 31 23.71 -12.22 -7.82
C ALA A 31 23.90 -12.79 -9.24
N LYS A 32 24.76 -12.17 -10.06
CA LYS A 32 24.91 -12.44 -11.50
C LYS A 32 23.61 -12.23 -12.28
N GLU A 33 22.93 -11.16 -11.93
CA GLU A 33 21.62 -10.79 -12.48
C GLU A 33 21.63 -9.35 -13.01
N ILE A 34 20.71 -9.10 -13.94
CA ILE A 34 20.38 -7.79 -14.49
C ILE A 34 18.96 -7.47 -14.03
N GLY A 35 18.80 -6.40 -13.26
CA GLY A 35 17.50 -5.87 -12.88
C GLY A 35 16.99 -4.89 -13.93
N TRP A 36 15.73 -5.06 -14.33
CA TRP A 36 15.00 -4.18 -15.24
C TRP A 36 13.84 -3.56 -14.49
N VAL A 37 13.73 -2.24 -14.52
CA VAL A 37 12.69 -1.49 -13.80
C VAL A 37 11.99 -0.55 -14.76
N TRP A 38 10.67 -0.66 -14.83
CA TRP A 38 9.81 0.20 -15.63
C TRP A 38 9.06 1.16 -14.70
N PHE A 39 9.20 2.46 -14.91
CA PHE A 39 8.49 3.51 -14.19
C PHE A 39 7.56 4.24 -15.15
N GLY A 40 6.25 4.05 -15.02
CA GLY A 40 5.30 4.80 -15.83
C GLY A 40 3.89 4.22 -15.82
N PRO A 41 2.88 5.01 -16.18
CA PRO A 41 1.49 4.56 -16.27
C PRO A 41 1.27 3.50 -17.37
N LYS A 42 2.14 3.45 -18.39
CA LYS A 42 2.07 2.49 -19.51
C LYS A 42 2.22 1.04 -19.03
N ASP A 43 3.12 0.81 -18.08
CA ASP A 43 3.49 -0.54 -17.60
C ASP A 43 3.08 -0.78 -16.14
N MET A 44 2.21 0.09 -15.59
CA MET A 44 1.78 0.14 -14.17
C MET A 44 2.91 0.15 -13.12
N GLY A 45 4.15 0.34 -13.57
CA GLY A 45 5.33 0.13 -12.76
C GLY A 45 5.60 -1.38 -12.53
N GLY A 46 6.76 -1.85 -12.96
CA GLY A 46 7.17 -3.25 -12.80
C GLY A 46 8.66 -3.36 -12.55
N ALA A 47 9.09 -4.52 -12.09
CA ALA A 47 10.49 -4.90 -12.15
C ALA A 47 10.60 -6.40 -12.46
N GLY A 48 11.68 -6.77 -13.14
CA GLY A 48 12.06 -8.14 -13.39
C GLY A 48 13.55 -8.29 -13.29
N THR A 49 14.01 -9.50 -12.99
CA THR A 49 15.43 -9.85 -13.03
C THR A 49 15.67 -10.87 -14.13
N GLN A 50 16.83 -10.76 -14.78
CA GLN A 50 17.28 -11.67 -15.82
C GLN A 50 18.69 -12.12 -15.47
N THR A 51 18.98 -13.42 -15.52
CA THR A 51 20.36 -13.89 -15.28
C THR A 51 21.27 -13.48 -16.45
N TYR A 52 22.58 -13.46 -16.24
CA TYR A 52 23.53 -13.22 -17.34
C TYR A 52 23.35 -14.23 -18.48
N GLU A 53 23.13 -15.50 -18.15
CA GLU A 53 22.88 -16.56 -19.13
C GLU A 53 21.65 -16.27 -19.98
N GLU A 54 20.51 -15.97 -19.36
CA GLU A 54 19.29 -15.65 -20.08
C GLU A 54 19.41 -14.41 -20.95
N PHE A 55 20.17 -13.40 -20.50
CA PHE A 55 20.44 -12.19 -21.28
C PHE A 55 21.19 -12.50 -22.58
N PHE A 56 22.22 -13.35 -22.52
CA PHE A 56 23.00 -13.73 -23.71
C PHE A 56 22.29 -14.76 -24.60
N GLU A 57 21.46 -15.65 -24.03
CA GLU A 57 20.71 -16.66 -24.79
C GLU A 57 19.47 -16.09 -25.48
N LYS A 58 18.69 -15.28 -24.76
CA LYS A 58 17.34 -14.85 -25.15
C LYS A 58 17.26 -13.37 -25.53
N GLY A 59 18.33 -12.60 -25.29
CA GLY A 59 18.34 -11.15 -25.44
C GLY A 59 17.81 -10.42 -24.19
N PRO A 60 17.76 -9.08 -24.21
CA PRO A 60 17.32 -8.29 -23.06
C PRO A 60 15.86 -8.54 -22.69
N MET A 61 15.56 -8.55 -21.39
CA MET A 61 14.18 -8.60 -20.89
C MET A 61 13.33 -7.40 -21.36
N ASP A 62 13.94 -6.22 -21.48
CA ASP A 62 13.32 -5.07 -22.13
C ASP A 62 13.81 -4.93 -23.58
N PRO A 63 13.01 -5.36 -24.58
CA PRO A 63 13.40 -5.29 -25.98
C PRO A 63 13.46 -3.85 -26.52
N ASP A 64 12.85 -2.89 -25.83
CA ASP A 64 12.80 -1.47 -26.23
C ASP A 64 13.94 -0.64 -25.61
N ALA A 65 14.83 -1.27 -24.84
CA ALA A 65 15.98 -0.60 -24.23
C ALA A 65 16.90 0.03 -25.30
N PRO A 66 17.32 1.30 -25.14
CA PRO A 66 18.18 1.97 -26.11
C PRO A 66 19.49 1.23 -26.34
N PRO A 67 20.06 1.27 -27.57
CA PRO A 67 21.30 0.58 -27.89
C PRO A 67 22.47 0.91 -26.94
N TYR A 68 22.56 2.14 -26.44
CA TYR A 68 23.62 2.54 -25.51
C TYR A 68 23.49 1.90 -24.12
N VAL A 69 22.26 1.60 -23.67
CA VAL A 69 22.01 0.87 -22.43
C VAL A 69 22.41 -0.59 -22.61
N LEU A 70 21.96 -1.20 -23.71
CA LEU A 70 22.26 -2.59 -24.03
C LEU A 70 23.77 -2.84 -24.17
N SER A 71 24.50 -1.94 -24.83
CA SER A 71 25.95 -2.03 -24.94
C SER A 71 26.62 -1.91 -23.57
N ALA A 72 26.19 -0.95 -22.74
CA ALA A 72 26.81 -0.72 -21.44
C ALA A 72 26.55 -1.85 -20.44
N VAL A 73 25.35 -2.45 -20.46
CA VAL A 73 25.01 -3.65 -19.70
C VAL A 73 25.86 -4.84 -20.16
N THR A 74 25.96 -5.05 -21.48
CA THR A 74 26.78 -6.13 -22.07
C THR A 74 28.24 -6.00 -21.64
N ASP A 75 28.83 -4.81 -21.79
CA ASP A 75 30.21 -4.53 -21.42
C ASP A 75 30.43 -4.74 -19.91
N ALA A 76 29.47 -4.32 -19.07
CA ALA A 76 29.55 -4.49 -17.63
C ALA A 76 29.53 -5.97 -17.23
N VAL A 77 28.68 -6.79 -17.86
CA VAL A 77 28.63 -8.23 -17.59
C VAL A 77 29.90 -8.93 -18.08
N LEU A 78 30.37 -8.63 -19.29
CA LEU A 78 31.61 -9.22 -19.82
C LEU A 78 32.84 -8.82 -19.00
N ALA A 79 32.88 -7.61 -18.44
CA ALA A 79 33.95 -7.14 -17.56
C ALA A 79 34.08 -7.96 -16.26
N THR A 80 33.06 -8.74 -15.88
CA THR A 80 33.13 -9.68 -14.74
C THR A 80 33.93 -10.94 -15.05
N GLY A 81 34.31 -11.17 -16.31
CA GLY A 81 34.91 -12.41 -16.79
C GLY A 81 33.88 -13.48 -17.18
N TYR A 82 32.59 -13.15 -17.15
CA TYR A 82 31.54 -14.00 -17.72
C TYR A 82 31.83 -14.29 -19.20
N ARG A 83 31.79 -15.56 -19.59
CA ARG A 83 31.93 -15.99 -20.98
C ARG A 83 30.63 -16.69 -21.38
N PRO A 84 29.84 -16.11 -22.30
CA PRO A 84 28.67 -16.82 -22.80
C PRO A 84 29.12 -18.13 -23.45
N GLU A 85 28.51 -19.25 -23.07
CA GLU A 85 28.74 -20.51 -23.77
C GLU A 85 28.28 -20.34 -25.22
N ALA A 86 29.12 -20.76 -26.17
CA ALA A 86 28.73 -20.73 -27.57
C ALA A 86 27.48 -21.61 -27.73
N PRO A 87 26.43 -21.13 -28.42
CA PRO A 87 25.24 -21.92 -28.62
C PRO A 87 25.64 -23.27 -29.26
N PRO A 88 25.13 -24.40 -28.76
CA PRO A 88 25.45 -25.69 -29.33
C PRO A 88 25.11 -25.68 -30.82
N ALA A 89 26.03 -26.19 -31.65
CA ALA A 89 25.85 -26.25 -33.09
C ALA A 89 24.48 -26.87 -33.41
N PRO A 90 23.73 -26.34 -34.40
CA PRO A 90 22.43 -26.90 -34.76
C PRO A 90 22.60 -28.40 -35.06
N PRO A 91 21.75 -29.28 -34.50
CA PRO A 91 21.87 -30.71 -34.72
C PRO A 91 21.76 -30.98 -36.21
N SER A 92 22.73 -31.72 -36.75
CA SER A 92 22.66 -32.25 -38.11
C SER A 92 21.38 -33.07 -38.26
N PRO A 93 20.70 -33.02 -39.42
CA PRO A 93 19.48 -33.78 -39.62
C PRO A 93 19.75 -35.27 -39.38
N PRO A 94 18.86 -35.99 -38.66
CA PRO A 94 19.08 -37.39 -38.34
C PRO A 94 19.01 -38.23 -39.63
N PRO A 95 19.85 -39.27 -39.77
CA PRO A 95 19.61 -40.29 -40.78
C PRO A 95 18.33 -41.06 -40.41
N GLU A 96 17.45 -41.23 -41.39
CA GLU A 96 16.43 -42.28 -41.36
C GLU A 96 17.12 -43.61 -41.12
N GLU A 97 16.84 -44.28 -40.00
CA GLU A 97 16.55 -45.72 -40.03
C GLU A 97 16.08 -46.31 -38.69
N THR A 98 15.05 -47.16 -38.84
CA THR A 98 14.71 -48.39 -38.11
C THR A 98 14.39 -48.41 -36.61
N LEU A 99 13.11 -48.70 -36.38
CA LEU A 99 12.52 -49.49 -35.29
C LEU A 99 13.46 -50.56 -34.68
N SER A 100 13.70 -50.48 -33.37
CA SER A 100 13.72 -51.69 -32.53
C SER A 100 13.55 -51.41 -31.03
N SER A 101 12.46 -52.00 -30.52
CA SER A 101 12.31 -52.65 -29.22
C SER A 101 13.58 -52.79 -28.36
N THR A 102 13.58 -52.25 -27.15
CA THR A 102 13.70 -53.05 -25.91
C THR A 102 13.39 -52.25 -24.64
N LYS A 103 12.64 -52.87 -23.73
CA LYS A 103 12.35 -52.47 -22.36
C LYS A 103 13.43 -53.03 -21.43
N PRO A 104 13.84 -52.31 -20.37
CA PRO A 104 13.82 -52.91 -19.03
C PRO A 104 13.31 -51.91 -17.98
N ARG A 105 12.28 -52.26 -17.19
CA ARG A 105 12.34 -52.95 -15.89
C ARG A 105 12.61 -51.97 -14.73
N ALA A 106 11.55 -51.79 -13.95
CA ALA A 106 11.48 -51.00 -12.73
C ALA A 106 12.50 -51.45 -11.68
N ALA A 107 13.08 -50.47 -10.98
CA ALA A 107 13.66 -50.61 -9.66
C ALA A 107 12.85 -49.70 -8.71
N GLY A 108 12.30 -50.32 -7.67
CA GLY A 108 11.42 -49.67 -6.71
C GLY A 108 12.15 -48.65 -5.85
N LEU A 109 11.54 -47.48 -5.71
CA LEU A 109 11.78 -46.58 -4.60
C LEU A 109 10.60 -46.71 -3.63
N ALA A 110 10.95 -47.04 -2.40
CA ALA A 110 10.05 -47.13 -1.27
C ALA A 110 9.22 -45.85 -1.15
N ARG A 111 7.89 -46.02 -1.09
CA ARG A 111 6.96 -44.96 -0.68
C ARG A 111 7.31 -44.56 0.76
N PRO A 112 7.60 -43.29 1.06
CA PRO A 112 7.44 -42.82 2.43
C PRO A 112 5.95 -42.90 2.76
N ASP A 113 5.62 -43.57 3.87
CA ASP A 113 4.29 -43.60 4.45
C ASP A 113 3.79 -42.16 4.62
N MET A 114 2.97 -41.72 3.67
CA MET A 114 2.20 -40.50 3.85
C MET A 114 1.23 -40.78 5.00
N MET A 115 1.37 -39.99 6.06
CA MET A 115 0.36 -39.82 7.10
C MET A 115 -1.03 -39.84 6.47
N PRO A 116 -2.05 -40.46 7.12
CA PRO A 116 -3.40 -40.43 6.59
C PRO A 116 -3.83 -38.97 6.49
N LEU A 117 -3.85 -38.45 5.26
CA LEU A 117 -4.58 -37.25 4.88
C LEU A 117 -6.00 -37.52 5.37
N ARG A 118 -6.36 -36.92 6.52
CA ARG A 118 -7.71 -36.85 7.05
C ARG A 118 -8.64 -36.66 5.85
N GLN A 119 -9.61 -37.55 5.68
CA GLN A 119 -10.68 -37.43 4.69
C GLN A 119 -11.10 -35.96 4.64
N ALA A 120 -10.72 -35.27 3.57
CA ALA A 120 -11.13 -33.90 3.35
C ALA A 120 -12.65 -33.98 3.27
N THR A 121 -13.34 -33.50 4.30
CA THR A 121 -14.80 -33.35 4.28
C THR A 121 -15.15 -32.67 2.98
N ASP A 122 -15.96 -33.33 2.16
CA ASP A 122 -16.23 -32.92 0.79
C ASP A 122 -17.14 -31.68 0.81
N LEU A 123 -16.51 -30.54 1.10
CA LEU A 123 -17.20 -29.29 1.34
C LEU A 123 -17.65 -28.72 0.00
N SER A 124 -18.91 -28.33 -0.15
CA SER A 124 -19.32 -27.69 -1.39
C SER A 124 -18.58 -26.36 -1.60
N ASP A 125 -18.41 -25.94 -2.85
CA ASP A 125 -17.77 -24.65 -3.14
C ASP A 125 -18.59 -23.49 -2.54
N SER A 126 -19.92 -23.60 -2.49
CA SER A 126 -20.82 -22.67 -1.81
C SER A 126 -20.54 -22.60 -0.30
N MET A 127 -20.33 -23.74 0.37
CA MET A 127 -19.93 -23.74 1.79
C MET A 127 -18.56 -23.09 1.99
N THR A 128 -17.61 -23.29 1.07
CA THR A 128 -16.28 -22.66 1.16
C THR A 128 -16.41 -21.12 1.10
N ILE A 129 -17.26 -20.61 0.22
CA ILE A 129 -17.56 -19.17 0.13
C ILE A 129 -18.13 -18.64 1.44
N LEU A 130 -19.13 -19.35 2.00
CA LEU A 130 -19.80 -18.95 3.24
C LEU A 130 -18.85 -18.95 4.43
N ILE A 131 -17.97 -19.96 4.54
CA ILE A 131 -16.94 -19.99 5.58
C ILE A 131 -15.99 -18.82 5.41
N GLY A 132 -15.55 -18.50 4.20
CA GLY A 132 -14.71 -17.34 3.95
C GLY A 132 -15.37 -16.03 4.37
N LEU A 133 -16.65 -15.85 4.08
CA LEU A 133 -17.43 -14.70 4.59
C LEU A 133 -17.51 -14.70 6.12
N GLY A 134 -17.68 -15.87 6.74
CA GLY A 134 -17.66 -16.03 8.19
C GLY A 134 -16.32 -15.61 8.80
N VAL A 135 -15.19 -15.97 8.16
CA VAL A 135 -13.84 -15.53 8.57
C VAL A 135 -13.71 -14.01 8.50
N ILE A 136 -14.19 -13.39 7.41
CA ILE A 136 -14.15 -11.92 7.25
C ILE A 136 -15.01 -11.25 8.32
N ALA A 137 -16.24 -11.70 8.53
CA ALA A 137 -17.15 -11.15 9.53
C ALA A 137 -16.59 -11.31 10.95
N ALA A 138 -16.03 -12.47 11.28
CA ALA A 138 -15.38 -12.72 12.56
C ALA A 138 -14.16 -11.80 12.78
N SER A 139 -13.39 -11.53 11.72
CA SER A 139 -12.25 -10.62 11.77
C SER A 139 -12.67 -9.18 12.09
N VAL A 140 -13.72 -8.68 11.44
CA VAL A 140 -14.29 -7.35 11.72
C VAL A 140 -14.91 -7.29 13.13
N GLY A 141 -15.66 -8.33 13.52
CA GLY A 141 -16.25 -8.43 14.85
C GLY A 141 -15.20 -8.46 15.98
N PHE A 142 -14.12 -9.21 15.77
CA PHE A 142 -12.97 -9.22 16.68
C PHE A 142 -12.31 -7.85 16.76
N ALA A 143 -12.07 -7.20 15.62
CA ALA A 143 -11.47 -5.87 15.58
C ALA A 143 -12.33 -4.83 16.33
N TRP A 144 -13.64 -4.87 16.12
CA TRP A 144 -14.60 -4.05 16.88
C TRP A 144 -14.50 -4.33 18.38
N LEU A 145 -14.61 -5.58 18.82
CA LEU A 145 -14.55 -5.95 20.23
C LEU A 145 -13.21 -5.54 20.86
N ALA A 146 -12.08 -5.88 20.24
CA ALA A 146 -10.75 -5.55 20.73
C ALA A 146 -10.56 -4.02 20.83
N SER A 147 -11.10 -3.24 19.89
CA SER A 147 -11.01 -1.77 19.93
C SER A 147 -11.74 -1.14 21.13
N THR A 148 -12.68 -1.86 21.75
CA THR A 148 -13.33 -1.40 22.99
C THR A 148 -12.45 -1.60 24.22
N ILE A 149 -11.52 -2.56 24.17
CA ILE A 149 -10.64 -2.94 25.28
C ILE A 149 -9.30 -2.20 25.17
N ASP A 150 -8.60 -2.38 24.05
CA ASP A 150 -7.28 -1.79 23.80
C ASP A 150 -7.06 -1.57 22.28
N PRO A 151 -6.83 -0.32 21.82
CA PRO A 151 -6.53 -0.01 20.43
C PRO A 151 -5.30 -0.75 19.88
N VAL A 152 -4.29 -0.99 20.71
CA VAL A 152 -3.07 -1.70 20.31
C VAL A 152 -3.40 -3.16 20.02
N LEU A 153 -4.13 -3.81 20.93
CA LEU A 153 -4.63 -5.17 20.73
C LEU A 153 -5.54 -5.27 19.51
N ALA A 154 -6.39 -4.27 19.25
CA ALA A 154 -7.23 -4.26 18.07
C ALA A 154 -6.42 -4.24 16.78
N ARG A 155 -5.40 -3.38 16.69
CA ARG A 155 -4.54 -3.26 15.51
C ARG A 155 -3.71 -4.51 15.27
N TYR A 156 -2.97 -4.98 16.28
CA TYR A 156 -2.12 -6.16 16.12
C TYR A 156 -2.92 -7.46 16.07
N GLY A 157 -3.93 -7.60 16.93
CA GLY A 157 -4.78 -8.78 16.96
C GLY A 157 -5.58 -8.95 15.66
N SER A 158 -6.05 -7.85 15.05
CA SER A 158 -6.73 -7.94 13.76
C SER A 158 -5.79 -8.32 12.61
N LEU A 159 -4.52 -7.89 12.63
CA LEU A 159 -3.51 -8.27 11.63
C LEU A 159 -3.22 -9.77 11.64
N PHE A 160 -2.86 -10.32 12.80
CA PHE A 160 -2.44 -11.72 12.89
C PHE A 160 -3.62 -12.68 13.07
N GLY A 161 -4.62 -12.29 13.86
CA GLY A 161 -5.78 -13.12 14.19
C GLY A 161 -6.59 -13.50 12.96
N SER A 162 -6.81 -12.56 12.03
CA SER A 162 -7.56 -12.81 10.80
C SER A 162 -6.86 -13.83 9.89
N VAL A 163 -5.54 -13.70 9.74
CA VAL A 163 -4.73 -14.62 8.92
C VAL A 163 -4.68 -16.01 9.57
N LEU A 164 -4.42 -16.08 10.87
CA LEU A 164 -4.44 -17.34 11.63
C LEU A 164 -5.80 -18.02 11.56
N LEU A 165 -6.90 -17.26 11.60
CA LEU A 165 -8.25 -17.78 11.43
C LEU A 165 -8.47 -18.39 10.04
N GLY A 166 -7.96 -17.74 8.99
CA GLY A 166 -7.96 -18.29 7.62
C GLY A 166 -7.18 -19.60 7.50
N PHE A 167 -5.97 -19.66 8.08
CA PHE A 167 -5.18 -20.89 8.14
C PHE A 167 -5.88 -21.99 8.93
N ALA A 168 -6.39 -21.67 10.13
CA ALA A 168 -7.12 -22.62 10.96
C ALA A 168 -8.34 -23.18 10.23
N ALA A 169 -9.10 -22.34 9.54
CA ALA A 169 -10.22 -22.77 8.71
C ALA A 169 -9.74 -23.66 7.54
N SER A 170 -8.64 -23.29 6.88
CA SER A 170 -8.06 -24.09 5.80
C SER A 170 -7.66 -25.49 6.27
N PHE A 171 -6.95 -25.60 7.41
CA PHE A 171 -6.58 -26.89 8.00
C PHE A 171 -7.79 -27.69 8.48
N ARG A 172 -8.79 -27.02 9.06
CA ARG A 172 -9.99 -27.67 9.61
C ARG A 172 -10.91 -28.24 8.54
N PHE A 173 -11.01 -27.59 7.38
CA PHE A 173 -11.92 -27.93 6.30
C PHE A 173 -11.24 -28.51 5.05
N GLY A 174 -9.90 -28.58 5.02
CA GLY A 174 -9.14 -29.14 3.91
C GLY A 174 -9.23 -28.30 2.62
N ARG A 175 -9.40 -26.97 2.74
CA ARG A 175 -9.64 -26.07 1.60
C ARG A 175 -8.62 -24.93 1.59
N GLY A 176 -7.69 -24.97 0.63
CA GLY A 176 -6.66 -23.93 0.47
C GLY A 176 -7.21 -22.52 0.19
N LEU A 177 -8.39 -22.42 -0.43
CA LEU A 177 -9.05 -21.14 -0.75
C LEU A 177 -9.39 -20.31 0.51
N LEU A 178 -9.46 -20.93 1.69
CA LEU A 178 -9.74 -20.25 2.96
C LEU A 178 -8.55 -19.45 3.50
N VAL A 179 -7.32 -19.71 3.03
CA VAL A 179 -6.15 -18.90 3.40
C VAL A 179 -6.29 -17.47 2.86
N PRO A 180 -6.57 -17.24 1.55
CA PRO A 180 -6.95 -15.92 1.06
C PRO A 180 -8.07 -15.24 1.85
N ALA A 181 -9.11 -15.98 2.28
CA ALA A 181 -10.18 -15.40 3.10
C ALA A 181 -9.67 -14.74 4.39
N GLY A 182 -8.63 -15.29 5.03
CA GLY A 182 -7.97 -14.67 6.17
C GLY A 182 -7.30 -13.32 5.85
N PHE A 183 -6.68 -13.20 4.67
CA PHE A 183 -6.12 -11.92 4.19
C PHE A 183 -7.21 -10.90 3.85
N PHE A 184 -8.32 -11.33 3.24
CA PHE A 184 -9.49 -10.47 3.07
C PHE A 184 -10.08 -10.05 4.42
N GLY A 185 -10.10 -10.95 5.42
CA GLY A 185 -10.52 -10.64 6.78
C GLY A 185 -9.62 -9.59 7.45
N MET A 186 -8.30 -9.72 7.28
CA MET A 186 -7.33 -8.72 7.74
C MET A 186 -7.57 -7.36 7.08
N ALA A 187 -7.69 -7.33 5.76
CA ALA A 187 -7.95 -6.10 5.02
C ALA A 187 -9.27 -5.44 5.47
N ALA A 188 -10.33 -6.23 5.66
CA ALA A 188 -11.63 -5.77 6.13
C ALA A 188 -11.54 -5.20 7.56
N ALA A 189 -10.80 -5.84 8.44
CA ALA A 189 -10.60 -5.37 9.80
C ALA A 189 -9.82 -4.05 9.86
N ILE A 190 -8.75 -3.89 9.06
CA ILE A 190 -8.01 -2.62 8.95
C ILE A 190 -8.93 -1.52 8.39
N ALA A 191 -9.66 -1.83 7.32
CA ALA A 191 -10.57 -0.89 6.67
C ALA A 191 -11.74 -0.47 7.57
N PHE A 192 -12.15 -1.33 8.51
CA PHE A 192 -13.09 -0.99 9.58
C PHE A 192 -12.43 -0.10 10.64
N LEU A 193 -11.28 -0.50 11.19
CA LEU A 193 -10.65 0.13 12.35
C LEU A 193 -10.27 1.59 12.09
N LEU A 194 -9.69 1.90 10.93
CA LEU A 194 -9.22 3.26 10.62
C LEU A 194 -10.33 4.32 10.73
N PRO A 195 -11.46 4.20 9.99
CA PRO A 195 -12.56 5.14 10.13
C PRO A 195 -13.36 4.95 11.43
N TYR A 196 -13.43 3.74 12.01
CA TYR A 196 -14.14 3.52 13.28
C TYR A 196 -13.48 4.24 14.46
N GLU A 197 -12.15 4.10 14.60
CA GLU A 197 -11.38 4.81 15.63
C GLU A 197 -11.51 6.32 15.46
N ARG A 198 -11.46 6.81 14.21
CA ARG A 198 -11.64 8.22 13.92
C ARG A 198 -13.05 8.69 14.29
N GLY A 199 -14.09 7.93 13.95
CA GLY A 199 -15.46 8.22 14.33
C GLY A 199 -15.62 8.32 15.84
N ARG A 200 -15.05 7.39 16.61
CA ARG A 200 -15.05 7.44 18.09
C ARG A 200 -14.32 8.64 18.64
N GLU A 201 -13.13 8.95 18.10
CA GLU A 201 -12.32 10.09 18.54
C GLU A 201 -13.07 11.41 18.34
N VAL A 202 -13.67 11.62 17.16
CA VAL A 202 -14.45 12.83 16.88
C VAL A 202 -15.74 12.86 17.71
N ALA A 203 -16.41 11.73 17.88
CA ALA A 203 -17.66 11.63 18.67
C ALA A 203 -17.47 11.91 20.16
N ARG A 204 -16.29 11.62 20.72
CA ARG A 204 -16.00 11.87 22.15
C ARG A 204 -15.93 13.35 22.49
N GLY A 205 -15.52 14.20 21.56
CA GLY A 205 -15.46 15.64 21.79
C GLY A 205 -16.77 16.35 21.45
N THR A 206 -16.95 17.55 22.01
CA THR A 206 -18.15 18.36 21.76
C THR A 206 -18.08 19.04 20.40
N ALA A 207 -19.24 19.26 19.79
CA ALA A 207 -19.38 20.22 18.70
C ALA A 207 -19.63 21.61 19.29
N ARG A 208 -18.97 22.63 18.73
CA ARG A 208 -19.12 24.02 19.15
C ARG A 208 -19.39 24.91 17.95
N HIS A 209 -20.46 25.69 18.04
CA HIS A 209 -20.65 26.86 17.19
C HIS A 209 -20.00 28.05 17.91
N ILE A 210 -19.04 28.70 17.27
CA ILE A 210 -18.29 29.83 17.82
C ILE A 210 -18.24 30.96 16.80
N GLU A 211 -18.11 32.19 17.27
CA GLU A 211 -18.16 33.35 16.37
C GLU A 211 -16.87 33.47 15.56
N ASN A 212 -15.73 33.28 16.23
CA ASN A 212 -14.40 33.47 15.64
C ASN A 212 -13.35 32.48 16.18
N ALA A 213 -12.20 32.43 15.50
CA ALA A 213 -11.14 31.48 15.81
C ALA A 213 -10.49 31.67 17.20
N GLY A 214 -10.55 32.88 17.76
CA GLY A 214 -9.99 33.20 19.07
C GLY A 214 -10.65 32.46 20.23
N GLU A 215 -11.83 31.91 20.03
CA GLU A 215 -12.55 31.10 21.03
C GLU A 215 -12.13 29.63 21.04
N ILE A 216 -11.51 29.12 19.96
CA ILE A 216 -11.10 27.71 19.84
C ILE A 216 -10.25 27.23 21.03
N PRO A 217 -9.22 27.98 21.49
CA PRO A 217 -8.40 27.57 22.63
C PRO A 217 -9.17 27.48 23.94
N ARG A 218 -10.33 28.14 24.06
CA ARG A 218 -11.19 28.10 25.26
C ARG A 218 -12.07 26.86 25.34
N ALA A 219 -12.09 26.05 24.27
CA ALA A 219 -12.83 24.79 24.19
C ALA A 219 -11.88 23.61 23.85
N PRO A 220 -10.96 23.24 24.77
CA PRO A 220 -10.02 22.14 24.56
C PRO A 220 -10.72 20.79 24.34
N GLU A 221 -11.91 20.60 24.90
CA GLU A 221 -12.74 19.39 24.79
C GLU A 221 -13.47 19.26 23.44
N ALA A 222 -13.56 20.35 22.67
CA ALA A 222 -14.27 20.37 21.41
C ALA A 222 -13.43 19.78 20.28
N THR A 223 -13.97 18.77 19.59
CA THR A 223 -13.32 18.13 18.42
C THR A 223 -13.85 18.69 17.10
N ARG A 224 -14.99 19.37 17.14
CA ARG A 224 -15.74 19.86 15.98
C ARG A 224 -16.11 21.32 16.19
N PHE A 225 -15.89 22.14 15.17
CA PHE A 225 -16.12 23.57 15.23
C PHE A 225 -16.87 24.04 14.00
N THR A 226 -17.85 24.92 14.23
CA THR A 226 -18.50 25.71 13.18
C THR A 226 -18.27 27.18 13.51
N LEU A 227 -17.61 27.90 12.61
CA LEU A 227 -17.27 29.32 12.76
C LEU A 227 -18.21 30.17 11.92
N THR A 228 -18.79 31.20 12.52
CA THR A 228 -19.59 32.19 11.80
C THR A 228 -18.72 33.07 10.89
N ASN A 229 -17.60 33.58 11.43
CA ASN A 229 -16.71 34.52 10.74
C ASN A 229 -15.26 34.00 10.64
N PRO A 230 -15.01 32.95 9.85
CA PRO A 230 -13.67 32.40 9.68
C PRO A 230 -12.78 33.35 8.87
N ARG A 231 -11.67 33.81 9.44
CA ARG A 231 -10.63 34.56 8.71
C ARG A 231 -9.39 33.69 8.52
N VAL A 232 -9.10 33.35 7.26
CA VAL A 232 -7.96 32.51 6.86
C VAL A 232 -6.89 33.36 6.17
N LEU A 233 -5.65 33.32 6.67
CA LEU A 233 -4.56 34.16 6.16
C LEU A 233 -3.73 33.42 5.10
N LYS A 234 -4.28 33.26 3.89
CA LYS A 234 -3.68 32.45 2.81
C LYS A 234 -2.23 32.80 2.46
N GLY A 235 -1.81 34.06 2.62
CA GLY A 235 -0.45 34.51 2.35
C GLY A 235 0.60 34.15 3.41
N LEU A 236 0.18 33.53 4.53
CA LEU A 236 1.02 33.18 5.68
C LEU A 236 1.13 31.65 5.86
N ASN A 237 1.19 30.90 4.75
CA ASN A 237 1.13 29.45 4.74
C ASN A 237 2.46 28.78 5.10
N GLY A 238 2.39 27.64 5.77
CA GLY A 238 3.52 26.78 6.08
C GLY A 238 3.42 25.47 5.32
N GLN A 239 4.56 24.93 4.91
CA GLN A 239 4.62 23.61 4.29
C GLN A 239 5.80 22.81 4.87
N HIS A 240 5.61 21.49 4.97
CA HIS A 240 6.65 20.56 5.36
C HIS A 240 6.53 19.27 4.56
N GLU A 241 7.63 18.87 3.93
CA GLU A 241 7.69 17.64 3.15
C GLU A 241 8.29 16.51 4.00
N VAL A 242 7.59 15.38 4.04
CA VAL A 242 8.08 14.14 4.62
C VAL A 242 8.33 13.16 3.48
N LYS A 243 9.60 12.78 3.33
CA LYS A 243 10.03 11.72 2.41
C LYS A 243 9.96 10.40 3.13
N SER A 244 9.18 9.47 2.60
CA SER A 244 9.10 8.09 3.10
C SER A 244 9.52 7.14 1.99
N TYR A 245 10.36 6.16 2.31
CA TYR A 245 10.71 5.10 1.37
C TYR A 245 9.81 3.91 1.64
N ARG A 246 9.01 3.51 0.64
CA ARG A 246 8.17 2.32 0.73
C ARG A 246 8.64 1.29 -0.29
N ASN A 247 8.86 0.07 0.18
CA ASN A 247 9.14 -1.06 -0.69
C ASN A 247 7.82 -1.47 -1.35
N PHE A 248 7.64 -1.06 -2.60
CA PHE A 248 6.71 -1.74 -3.51
C PHE A 248 7.53 -2.83 -4.20
N GLY A 249 6.97 -3.98 -4.58
CA GLY A 249 7.73 -5.15 -5.04
C GLY A 249 8.82 -4.93 -6.11
N SER A 250 8.87 -3.76 -6.76
CA SER A 250 9.91 -3.28 -7.66
C SER A 250 11.10 -2.53 -7.00
N GLY A 251 11.18 -2.45 -5.67
CA GLY A 251 12.21 -1.71 -4.92
C GLY A 251 11.69 -0.53 -4.08
N PRO A 252 12.58 0.16 -3.35
CA PRO A 252 12.20 1.31 -2.52
C PRO A 252 11.76 2.48 -3.40
N ARG A 253 10.48 2.87 -3.32
CA ARG A 253 9.98 4.08 -3.95
C ARG A 253 9.92 5.22 -2.93
N GLU A 254 10.42 6.38 -3.35
CA GLU A 254 10.26 7.61 -2.59
C GLU A 254 8.79 8.08 -2.71
N GLN A 255 8.09 8.11 -1.59
CA GLN A 255 6.78 8.72 -1.45
C GLN A 255 6.92 9.99 -0.62
N ILE A 256 6.66 11.13 -1.26
CA ILE A 256 6.68 12.44 -0.62
C ILE A 256 5.26 12.81 -0.20
N THR A 257 5.09 13.11 1.08
CA THR A 257 3.85 13.69 1.62
C THR A 257 4.12 15.13 2.02
N VAL A 258 3.30 16.06 1.55
CA VAL A 258 3.41 17.48 1.89
C VAL A 258 2.31 17.85 2.88
N TYR A 259 2.72 18.34 4.05
CA TYR A 259 1.83 18.86 5.08
C TYR A 259 1.73 20.37 4.91
N HIS A 260 0.51 20.88 4.72
CA HIS A 260 0.22 22.29 4.57
C HIS A 260 -0.52 22.82 5.79
N VAL A 261 -0.20 24.04 6.20
CA VAL A 261 -0.95 24.76 7.24
C VAL A 261 -1.15 26.22 6.88
N ILE A 262 -2.28 26.80 7.28
CA ILE A 262 -2.59 28.22 7.14
C ILE A 262 -3.21 28.75 8.44
N PRO A 263 -2.86 29.97 8.91
CA PRO A 263 -3.45 30.55 10.10
C PRO A 263 -4.96 30.75 9.95
N LEU A 264 -5.70 30.34 10.97
CA LEU A 264 -7.10 30.66 11.20
C LEU A 264 -7.18 31.58 12.41
N VAL A 265 -7.66 32.80 12.18
CA VAL A 265 -7.59 33.90 13.15
C VAL A 265 -8.95 34.59 13.27
N SER A 266 -9.09 35.44 14.28
CA SER A 266 -10.26 36.31 14.42
C SER A 266 -10.22 37.47 13.41
N PRO A 267 -11.37 38.06 13.04
CA PRO A 267 -11.44 39.15 12.07
C PRO A 267 -10.54 40.36 12.42
N ASP A 268 -10.40 40.65 13.71
CA ASP A 268 -9.62 41.75 14.29
C ASP A 268 -8.13 41.42 14.52
N TRP A 269 -7.71 40.19 14.21
CA TRP A 269 -6.34 39.74 14.47
C TRP A 269 -5.27 40.60 13.78
N GLN A 270 -4.20 40.87 14.53
CA GLN A 270 -3.01 41.59 14.09
C GLN A 270 -1.76 40.70 14.11
N LYS A 271 -0.76 41.03 13.29
CA LYS A 271 0.40 40.15 13.04
C LYS A 271 1.23 39.82 14.30
N ASP A 272 1.26 40.72 15.27
CA ASP A 272 1.95 40.59 16.54
C ASP A 272 1.21 39.69 17.55
N GLN A 273 -0.08 39.43 17.33
CA GLN A 273 -0.89 38.55 18.16
C GLN A 273 -0.64 37.06 17.83
N PRO A 274 -0.73 36.17 18.83
CA PRO A 274 -0.56 34.75 18.60
C PRO A 274 -1.73 34.16 17.80
N ILE A 275 -1.43 33.17 16.98
CA ILE A 275 -2.40 32.44 16.15
C ILE A 275 -3.14 31.43 17.03
N PRO A 276 -4.49 31.48 17.09
CA PRO A 276 -5.27 30.60 17.94
C PRO A 276 -5.50 29.21 17.35
N ALA A 277 -5.56 29.10 16.02
CA ALA A 277 -5.75 27.83 15.33
C ALA A 277 -5.10 27.82 13.94
N TRP A 278 -4.84 26.61 13.44
CA TRP A 278 -4.26 26.36 12.13
C TRP A 278 -5.18 25.46 11.34
N ILE A 279 -5.49 25.84 10.10
CA ILE A 279 -6.12 24.94 9.14
C ILE A 279 -5.02 24.13 8.49
N SER A 280 -5.27 22.85 8.28
CA SER A 280 -4.31 21.89 7.82
C SER A 280 -4.88 21.01 6.72
N CYS A 281 -3.98 20.51 5.87
CA CYS A 281 -4.30 19.53 4.86
C CYS A 281 -3.01 18.85 4.38
N THR A 282 -3.11 17.62 3.87
CA THR A 282 -2.00 16.82 3.34
C THR A 282 -2.19 16.52 1.87
N THR A 283 -1.11 16.63 1.09
CA THR A 283 -1.12 16.37 -0.36
C THR A 283 0.15 15.64 -0.81
N THR A 284 0.23 15.37 -2.11
CA THR A 284 1.48 15.09 -2.82
C THR A 284 2.15 16.40 -3.29
N PRO A 285 3.45 16.38 -3.67
CA PRO A 285 4.14 17.55 -4.22
C PRO A 285 3.41 18.17 -5.40
N GLY A 286 3.51 19.50 -5.53
CA GLY A 286 2.89 20.27 -6.62
C GLY A 286 1.40 20.58 -6.43
N PHE A 287 0.76 20.11 -5.34
CA PHE A 287 -0.63 20.41 -5.03
C PHE A 287 -0.75 21.27 -3.77
N ASP A 288 -1.44 22.40 -3.89
CA ASP A 288 -1.87 23.21 -2.75
C ASP A 288 -3.37 23.01 -2.54
N CYS A 289 -3.71 22.26 -1.48
CA CYS A 289 -5.10 21.96 -1.15
C CYS A 289 -5.79 23.06 -0.33
N LEU A 290 -5.06 24.04 0.19
CA LEU A 290 -5.62 25.09 1.03
C LEU A 290 -5.96 26.36 0.22
N SER A 291 -5.31 26.59 -0.92
CA SER A 291 -5.74 27.67 -1.85
C SER A 291 -7.11 27.41 -2.46
N ARG A 292 -7.47 26.14 -2.70
CA ARG A 292 -8.66 25.70 -3.45
C ARG A 292 -9.95 25.55 -2.64
N ASN A 293 -9.95 25.78 -1.33
CA ASN A 293 -11.15 25.64 -0.49
C ASN A 293 -11.79 27.01 -0.20
N PRO A 294 -12.92 27.38 -0.84
CA PRO A 294 -13.52 28.71 -0.73
C PRO A 294 -14.50 28.91 0.44
N SER A 295 -15.04 27.85 1.06
CA SER A 295 -16.08 27.96 2.10
C SER A 295 -15.77 27.11 3.34
N LEU A 296 -14.94 27.64 4.24
CA LEU A 296 -14.49 26.95 5.43
C LEU A 296 -15.22 27.48 6.68
N GLN A 297 -16.47 27.08 6.87
CA GLN A 297 -17.18 27.36 8.12
C GLN A 297 -17.04 26.20 9.11
N GLY A 298 -16.90 24.96 8.63
CA GLY A 298 -16.77 23.79 9.48
C GLY A 298 -15.36 23.21 9.55
N PHE A 299 -15.02 22.70 10.73
CA PHE A 299 -13.69 22.18 11.04
C PHE A 299 -13.74 21.01 12.02
N VAL A 300 -12.78 20.10 11.89
CA VAL A 300 -12.58 18.99 12.83
C VAL A 300 -11.11 18.97 13.26
N ARG A 301 -10.83 18.73 14.55
CA ARG A 301 -9.44 18.61 15.03
C ARG A 301 -8.70 17.48 14.32
N VAL A 302 -7.45 17.75 13.94
CA VAL A 302 -6.50 16.75 13.46
C VAL A 302 -6.30 15.68 14.53
N ARG A 303 -6.09 14.45 14.08
CA ARG A 303 -5.79 13.31 14.95
C ARG A 303 -4.42 13.47 15.59
N GLU A 304 -4.27 13.08 16.85
CA GLU A 304 -2.98 13.23 17.56
C GLU A 304 -1.85 12.47 16.85
N SER A 305 -2.12 11.31 16.24
CA SER A 305 -1.13 10.55 15.45
C SER A 305 -0.58 11.30 14.24
N ASP A 306 -1.35 12.24 13.69
CA ASP A 306 -1.02 12.95 12.45
C ASP A 306 -0.43 14.34 12.76
N ARG A 307 -0.57 14.80 14.01
CA ARG A 307 -0.19 16.12 14.49
C ARG A 307 1.28 16.45 14.24
N ALA A 308 2.17 15.47 14.39
CA ALA A 308 3.62 15.66 14.27
C ALA A 308 4.03 16.26 12.91
N GLY A 309 3.43 15.78 11.81
CA GLY A 309 3.72 16.31 10.47
C GLY A 309 3.33 17.78 10.32
N TYR A 310 2.17 18.15 10.84
CA TYR A 310 1.68 19.53 10.79
C TYR A 310 2.44 20.48 11.70
N LEU A 311 2.95 20.03 12.85
CA LEU A 311 3.76 20.87 13.73
C LEU A 311 5.03 21.37 13.03
N ASN A 312 5.65 20.55 12.18
CA ASN A 312 6.80 20.99 11.38
C ASN A 312 6.39 22.06 10.34
N ALA A 313 5.24 21.91 9.70
CA ALA A 313 4.70 22.91 8.78
C ALA A 313 4.36 24.23 9.51
N ILE A 314 3.83 24.16 10.74
CA ILE A 314 3.58 25.32 11.60
C ILE A 314 4.88 26.04 11.92
N ARG A 315 5.93 25.30 12.34
CA ARG A 315 7.25 25.90 12.61
C ARG A 315 7.84 26.58 11.38
N ALA A 316 7.66 25.99 10.19
CA ALA A 316 8.09 26.60 8.93
C ALA A 316 7.36 27.93 8.66
N ALA A 317 6.03 27.98 8.86
CA ALA A 317 5.26 29.23 8.78
C ALA A 317 5.71 30.26 9.82
N GLN A 318 5.87 29.85 11.08
CA GLN A 318 6.30 30.73 12.17
C GLN A 318 7.67 31.35 11.87
N ALA A 319 8.63 30.55 11.42
CA ALA A 319 9.97 31.01 11.08
C ALA A 319 9.96 31.96 9.87
N ARG A 320 9.22 31.61 8.81
CA ARG A 320 9.18 32.39 7.56
C ARG A 320 8.53 33.77 7.72
N TYR A 321 7.47 33.85 8.53
CA TYR A 321 6.64 35.05 8.63
C TYR A 321 6.73 35.75 9.99
N SER A 322 7.60 35.27 10.88
CA SER A 322 7.76 35.73 12.27
C SER A 322 6.46 35.66 13.07
N LEU A 323 5.71 34.56 12.91
CA LEU A 323 4.42 34.35 13.59
C LEU A 323 4.62 33.66 14.94
N LYS A 324 3.69 33.92 15.86
CA LYS A 324 3.59 33.20 17.14
C LYS A 324 2.31 32.38 17.14
N SER A 325 2.32 31.20 17.76
CA SER A 325 1.12 30.43 18.04
C SER A 325 0.83 30.46 19.53
N LEU A 326 -0.44 30.30 19.90
CA LEU A 326 -0.76 29.92 21.28
C LEU A 326 -0.17 28.52 21.59
N PRO A 327 0.24 28.24 22.84
CA PRO A 327 0.81 26.95 23.23
C PRO A 327 -0.06 25.75 22.81
N ASP A 328 -1.38 25.89 22.93
CA ASP A 328 -2.37 24.86 22.59
C ASP A 328 -3.16 25.20 21.32
N SER A 329 -2.50 25.86 20.36
CA SER A 329 -3.17 26.21 19.10
C SER A 329 -3.70 24.95 18.41
N ALA A 330 -5.00 24.93 18.14
CA ALA A 330 -5.64 23.76 17.55
C ALA A 330 -5.20 23.60 16.09
N ILE A 331 -4.94 22.35 15.67
CA ILE A 331 -4.74 22.01 14.27
C ILE A 331 -6.03 21.39 13.77
N LEU A 332 -6.61 21.99 12.74
CA LEU A 332 -7.95 21.69 12.25
C LEU A 332 -7.89 21.27 10.79
N VAL A 333 -8.76 20.34 10.40
CA VAL A 333 -9.02 20.01 9.00
C VAL A 333 -10.36 20.61 8.63
N ALA A 334 -10.41 21.24 7.46
CA ALA A 334 -11.63 21.72 6.84
C ALA A 334 -12.66 20.59 6.70
N ASN A 335 -13.90 20.83 7.11
CA ASN A 335 -15.00 19.89 6.92
C ASN A 335 -16.29 20.67 6.64
N SER A 336 -16.96 20.38 5.52
CA SER A 336 -18.21 21.07 5.15
C SER A 336 -19.35 20.78 6.14
N ASP A 337 -19.31 19.63 6.81
CA ASP A 337 -20.31 19.21 7.79
C ASP A 337 -19.60 18.59 9.02
N PRO A 338 -19.12 19.43 9.94
CA PRO A 338 -18.39 18.97 11.11
C PRO A 338 -19.32 18.20 12.08
N GLU A 339 -20.62 18.44 12.05
CA GLU A 339 -21.59 17.77 12.93
C GLU A 339 -21.78 16.30 12.51
N ASP A 340 -21.89 16.05 11.21
CA ASP A 340 -22.01 14.71 10.61
C ASP A 340 -20.67 13.96 10.51
N ALA A 341 -19.54 14.60 10.81
CA ALA A 341 -18.21 13.99 10.69
C ALA A 341 -18.08 12.61 11.39
N PRO A 342 -18.60 12.38 12.61
CA PRO A 342 -18.57 11.05 13.22
C PRO A 342 -19.44 10.04 12.47
N ALA A 343 -20.65 10.44 12.05
CA ALA A 343 -21.58 9.58 11.33
C ALA A 343 -20.99 9.14 9.99
N ASN A 344 -20.36 10.06 9.25
CA ASN A 344 -19.67 9.76 8.00
C ASN A 344 -18.49 8.81 8.20
N ALA A 345 -17.71 8.98 9.27
CA ALA A 345 -16.64 8.03 9.62
C ALA A 345 -17.21 6.64 9.96
N PHE A 346 -18.28 6.55 10.75
CA PHE A 346 -18.93 5.26 11.04
C PHE A 346 -19.55 4.60 9.81
N ARG A 347 -20.13 5.38 8.89
CA ARG A 347 -20.61 4.87 7.59
C ARG A 347 -19.48 4.25 6.78
N LEU A 348 -18.34 4.93 6.67
CA LEU A 348 -17.15 4.38 6.00
C LEU A 348 -16.66 3.10 6.67
N ALA A 349 -16.65 3.06 8.02
CA ALA A 349 -16.29 1.86 8.77
C ALA A 349 -17.17 0.65 8.44
N MET A 350 -18.45 0.86 8.12
CA MET A 350 -19.35 -0.22 7.70
C MET A 350 -19.25 -0.55 6.20
N LEU A 351 -19.06 0.45 5.34
CA LEU A 351 -19.06 0.28 3.89
C LEU A 351 -17.77 -0.33 3.35
N LEU A 352 -16.60 0.05 3.88
CA LEU A 352 -15.31 -0.45 3.36
C LEU A 352 -15.15 -1.98 3.54
N PRO A 353 -15.47 -2.58 4.71
CA PRO A 353 -15.46 -4.03 4.86
C PRO A 353 -16.41 -4.75 3.90
N THR A 354 -17.55 -4.13 3.59
CA THR A 354 -18.54 -4.67 2.64
C THR A 354 -17.96 -4.75 1.23
N GLY A 355 -17.23 -3.72 0.79
CA GLY A 355 -16.51 -3.75 -0.49
C GLY A 355 -15.46 -4.86 -0.55
N ILE A 356 -14.75 -5.11 0.55
CA ILE A 356 -13.75 -6.18 0.65
C ILE A 356 -14.42 -7.57 0.63
N ALA A 357 -15.55 -7.73 1.31
CA ALA A 357 -16.35 -8.96 1.24
C ALA A 357 -16.88 -9.22 -0.19
N ALA A 358 -17.28 -8.19 -0.92
CA ALA A 358 -17.64 -8.30 -2.34
C ALA A 358 -16.45 -8.75 -3.20
N GLY A 359 -15.24 -8.25 -2.91
CA GLY A 359 -14.00 -8.71 -3.55
C GLY A 359 -13.73 -10.21 -3.32
N TRP A 360 -13.96 -10.70 -2.09
CA TRP A 360 -13.87 -12.14 -1.79
C TRP A 360 -14.88 -12.98 -2.60
N LEU A 361 -16.12 -12.49 -2.70
CA LEU A 361 -17.15 -13.15 -3.51
C LEU A 361 -16.74 -13.22 -4.98
N ALA A 362 -16.25 -12.12 -5.55
CA ALA A 362 -15.79 -12.07 -6.93
C ALA A 362 -14.61 -13.03 -7.18
N LEU A 363 -13.60 -13.04 -6.30
CA LEU A 363 -12.47 -13.95 -6.38
C LEU A 363 -12.92 -15.41 -6.33
N SER A 364 -13.79 -15.75 -5.39
CA SER A 364 -14.28 -17.12 -5.20
C SER A 364 -15.10 -17.59 -6.38
N LEU A 365 -15.99 -16.75 -6.93
CA LEU A 365 -16.76 -17.05 -8.12
C LEU A 365 -15.85 -17.23 -9.34
N GLY A 366 -14.85 -16.36 -9.51
CA GLY A 366 -13.84 -16.49 -10.57
C GLY A 366 -13.08 -17.81 -10.49
N TYR A 367 -12.66 -18.21 -9.28
CA TYR A 367 -12.00 -19.49 -9.03
C TYR A 367 -12.90 -20.69 -9.39
N ILE A 368 -14.16 -20.67 -8.99
CA ILE A 368 -15.13 -21.75 -9.29
C ILE A 368 -15.35 -21.85 -10.81
N LEU A 369 -15.55 -20.73 -11.50
CA LEU A 369 -15.73 -20.69 -12.95
C LEU A 369 -14.50 -21.22 -13.68
N TRP A 370 -13.31 -20.81 -13.25
CA TRP A 370 -12.04 -21.29 -13.79
C TRP A 370 -11.89 -22.80 -13.61
N ARG A 371 -12.16 -23.32 -12.40
CA ARG A 371 -12.09 -24.76 -12.10
C ARG A 371 -13.07 -25.57 -12.95
N ARG A 372 -14.30 -25.07 -13.13
CA ARG A 372 -15.32 -25.70 -13.99
C ARG A 372 -14.89 -25.73 -15.46
N ARG A 373 -14.25 -24.67 -15.96
CA ARG A 373 -13.71 -24.65 -17.34
C ARG A 373 -12.62 -25.71 -17.52
N GLN A 374 -11.68 -25.79 -16.57
CA GLN A 374 -10.61 -26.80 -16.58
C GLN A 374 -11.12 -28.24 -16.52
N ALA A 375 -12.24 -28.50 -15.82
CA ALA A 375 -12.85 -29.82 -15.80
C ALA A 375 -13.49 -30.20 -17.16
N ARG A 376 -14.10 -29.23 -17.84
CA ARG A 376 -14.69 -29.44 -19.18
C ARG A 376 -13.65 -29.72 -20.25
N THR A 377 -12.49 -29.06 -20.21
CA THR A 377 -11.41 -29.29 -21.18
C THR A 377 -10.67 -30.61 -20.98
N LYS A 378 -10.88 -31.30 -19.85
CA LYS A 378 -10.22 -32.57 -19.51
C LYS A 378 -11.15 -33.79 -19.62
N SER A 379 -12.42 -33.60 -20.01
CA SER A 379 -13.31 -34.71 -20.34
C SER A 379 -13.18 -35.01 -21.84
N PRO A 380 -12.63 -36.18 -22.23
CA PRO A 380 -12.48 -36.59 -23.62
C PRO A 380 -13.82 -36.83 -24.32
#